data_AF-A0A5M3W6V8-F1
#
_entry.id   AF-A0A5M3W6V8-F1
#
_cell.length_a   1.000
_cell.length_b   1.000
_cell.length_c   1.000
_cell.angle_alpha   90.00
_cell.angle_beta   90.00
_cell.angle_gamma   90.00
#
_symmetry.space_group_name_H-M   'P 1'
#
loop_
_entity.id
_entity.type
_entity.pdbx_description
1 polymer ?
#
loop_
_entity_poly.entity_id
_entity_poly.type
_entity_poly.pdbx_seq_one_letter_code
_entity_poly.pdbx_strand_id
1 'polypeptide(L)'
;MTNLDERIALKGPKDELKELADTFDAMLDRLERAVTAQSRFVANVSHELRTPLAIQRAAIQIGLADLTPERIDRFRAELLEANRRTERLIDGLLVLAHSEHGLDEVEPVRFDRVVAEIVAGFVIVTV
;
A
#
# COMPACT_ATOMS: atom_id res chain seq x y z
N MET A 1 7.40 23.73 -5.69
CA MET A 1 6.68 22.64 -6.37
C MET A 1 7.44 22.40 -7.65
N THR A 2 8.26 21.36 -7.66
CA THR A 2 9.19 21.03 -8.75
C THR A 2 8.36 20.51 -9.93
N ASN A 3 8.36 21.22 -11.06
CA ASN A 3 7.70 20.79 -12.29
C ASN A 3 8.46 19.58 -12.85
N LEU A 4 7.97 18.39 -12.54
CA LEU A 4 8.51 17.11 -13.00
C LEU A 4 7.91 16.68 -14.35
N ASP A 5 6.96 17.46 -14.88
CA ASP A 5 6.27 17.32 -16.16
C ASP A 5 7.02 17.99 -17.32
N GLU A 6 7.95 18.90 -17.02
CA GLU A 6 8.78 19.55 -18.01
C GLU A 6 9.86 18.58 -18.54
N ARG A 7 10.08 18.60 -19.85
CA ARG A 7 11.08 17.77 -20.53
C ARG A 7 12.05 18.66 -21.27
N ILE A 8 13.30 18.22 -21.34
CA ILE A 8 14.32 18.90 -22.15
C ILE A 8 13.89 18.82 -23.63
N ALA A 9 13.36 17.68 -24.07
CA ALA A 9 12.77 17.48 -25.39
C ALA A 9 13.67 18.02 -26.53
N LEU A 10 14.98 17.77 -26.40
CA LEU A 10 15.99 18.36 -27.29
C LEU A 10 15.79 17.88 -28.74
N LYS A 11 15.53 18.84 -29.62
CA LYS A 11 15.42 18.63 -31.06
C LYS A 11 16.78 18.84 -31.72
N GLY A 12 17.17 17.94 -32.61
CA GLY A 12 18.45 18.03 -33.30
C GLY A 12 18.96 16.68 -33.82
N PRO A 13 20.15 16.66 -34.43
CA PRO A 13 20.82 15.42 -34.82
C PRO A 13 21.08 14.51 -33.60
N LYS A 14 21.27 13.21 -33.84
CA LYS A 14 21.61 12.23 -32.80
C LYS A 14 23.08 12.39 -32.41
N ASP A 15 23.36 13.37 -31.57
CA ASP A 15 24.67 13.59 -30.95
C ASP A 15 24.64 13.27 -29.45
N GLU A 16 25.80 13.41 -28.80
CA GLU A 16 26.00 13.14 -27.37
C GLU A 16 25.08 14.00 -26.48
N LEU A 17 24.80 15.24 -26.89
CA LEU A 17 23.91 16.14 -26.17
C LEU A 17 22.45 15.66 -26.26
N LYS A 18 22.04 15.17 -27.43
CA LYS A 18 20.73 14.54 -27.60
C LYS A 18 20.59 13.27 -26.77
N GLU A 19 21.60 12.41 -26.75
CA GLU A 19 21.58 11.18 -25.93
C GLU A 19 21.50 11.48 -24.43
N LEU A 20 22.23 12.50 -23.97
CA LEU A 20 22.16 12.95 -22.58
C LEU A 20 20.78 13.52 -22.24
N ALA A 21 20.20 14.35 -23.12
CA ALA A 21 18.86 14.88 -22.94
C ALA A 21 17.79 13.78 -22.86
N ASP A 22 17.85 12.80 -23.76
CA ASP A 22 16.94 11.65 -23.78
C ASP A 22 17.09 10.82 -22.47
N THR A 23 18.32 10.68 -21.94
CA THR A 23 18.58 10.01 -20.66
C THR A 23 18.00 10.77 -19.46
N PHE A 24 18.17 12.10 -19.44
CA PHE A 24 17.57 12.95 -18.40
C PHE A 24 16.05 12.90 -18.42
N ASP A 25 15.45 12.97 -19.61
CA ASP A 25 14.00 12.85 -19.78
C ASP A 25 13.49 11.49 -19.25
N ALA A 26 14.21 10.39 -19.49
CA ALA A 26 13.89 9.08 -18.93
C ALA A 26 14.02 9.01 -17.39
N MET A 27 15.01 9.71 -16.81
CA MET A 27 15.12 9.84 -15.35
C MET A 27 13.95 10.65 -14.77
N LEU A 28 13.56 11.75 -15.41
CA LEU A 28 12.41 12.58 -15.01
C LEU A 28 11.10 11.79 -15.09
N ASP A 29 10.90 11.02 -16.15
CA ASP A 29 9.78 10.10 -16.30
C ASP A 29 9.70 9.09 -15.15
N ARG A 30 10.83 8.50 -14.76
CA ARG A 30 10.88 7.56 -13.62
C ARG A 30 10.53 8.25 -12.31
N LEU A 31 11.03 9.46 -12.09
CA LEU A 31 10.77 10.24 -10.88
C LEU A 31 9.31 10.70 -10.80
N GLU A 32 8.73 11.18 -11.90
CA GLU A 32 7.33 11.59 -11.97
C GLU A 32 6.38 10.42 -11.66
N ARG A 33 6.67 9.23 -12.21
CA ARG A 33 5.92 8.02 -11.90
C ARG A 33 6.00 7.67 -10.41
N ALA A 34 7.19 7.71 -9.81
CA ALA A 34 7.39 7.40 -8.41
C ALA A 34 6.65 8.39 -7.49
N VAL A 35 6.75 9.68 -7.76
CA VAL A 35 6.07 10.74 -6.97
C VAL A 35 4.55 10.64 -7.10
N THR A 36 4.04 10.35 -8.30
CA THR A 36 2.60 10.18 -8.54
C THR A 36 2.06 8.93 -7.85
N ALA A 37 2.78 7.81 -7.91
CA ALA A 37 2.44 6.57 -7.22
C ALA A 37 2.39 6.79 -5.70
N GLN A 38 3.46 7.36 -5.13
CA GLN A 38 3.53 7.69 -3.70
C GLN A 38 2.37 8.60 -3.25
N SER A 39 2.03 9.62 -4.03
CA SER A 39 0.93 10.53 -3.70
C SER A 39 -0.43 9.82 -3.69
N ARG A 40 -0.68 8.95 -4.68
CA ARG A 40 -1.89 8.12 -4.74
C ARG A 40 -1.95 7.11 -3.59
N PHE A 41 -0.83 6.46 -3.28
CA PHE A 41 -0.72 5.53 -2.17
C PHE A 41 -1.07 6.22 -0.83
N VAL A 42 -0.45 7.36 -0.52
CA VAL A 42 -0.72 8.12 0.70
C VAL A 42 -2.19 8.52 0.81
N ALA A 43 -2.80 8.95 -0.31
CA ALA A 43 -4.23 9.28 -0.33
C ALA A 43 -5.09 8.04 -0.01
N ASN A 44 -4.83 6.91 -0.68
CA ASN A 44 -5.56 5.66 -0.46
C ASN A 44 -5.44 5.17 0.99
N VAL A 45 -4.22 5.11 1.52
CA VAL A 45 -3.96 4.75 2.94
C VAL A 45 -4.74 5.63 3.89
N SER A 46 -4.70 6.96 3.66
CA SER A 46 -5.37 7.93 4.54
C SER A 46 -6.89 7.73 4.55
N HIS A 47 -7.50 7.45 3.40
CA HIS A 47 -8.93 7.17 3.30
C HIS A 47 -9.30 5.85 3.96
N GLU A 48 -8.55 4.79 3.67
CA GLU A 48 -8.79 3.44 4.16
C GLU A 48 -8.58 3.31 5.67
N LEU A 49 -7.69 4.09 6.29
CA LEU A 49 -7.50 4.13 7.75
C LEU A 49 -8.53 5.02 8.47
N ARG A 50 -9.02 6.08 7.83
CA ARG A 50 -9.98 7.01 8.46
C ARG A 50 -11.30 6.32 8.80
N THR A 51 -11.76 5.43 7.93
CA THR A 51 -13.03 4.68 8.12
C THR A 51 -13.00 3.76 9.35
N PRO A 52 -12.06 2.83 9.51
CA PRO A 52 -12.00 1.96 10.69
C PRO A 52 -11.75 2.75 11.98
N LEU A 53 -10.95 3.82 11.95
CA LEU A 53 -10.76 4.70 13.11
C LEU A 53 -12.05 5.40 13.53
N ALA A 54 -12.85 5.88 12.56
CA ALA A 54 -14.15 6.49 12.85
C ALA A 54 -15.12 5.47 13.47
N ILE A 55 -15.15 4.23 12.97
CA ILE A 55 -15.96 3.13 13.50
C ILE A 55 -15.53 2.78 14.94
N GLN A 56 -14.22 2.60 15.17
CA GLN A 56 -13.69 2.32 16.51
C GLN A 56 -14.05 3.43 17.50
N ARG A 57 -13.89 4.70 17.09
CA ARG A 57 -14.28 5.84 17.92
C ARG A 57 -15.77 5.83 18.26
N ALA A 58 -16.64 5.60 17.28
CA ALA A 58 -18.08 5.54 17.50
C ALA A 58 -18.46 4.38 18.45
N ALA A 59 -17.88 3.20 18.23
CA ALA A 59 -18.07 2.06 19.11
C ALA A 59 -17.65 2.40 20.56
N ILE A 60 -16.48 3.01 20.75
CA ILE A 60 -16.00 3.44 22.08
C ILE A 60 -16.97 4.42 22.74
N GLN A 61 -17.45 5.42 22.01
CA GLN A 61 -18.40 6.40 22.54
C GLN A 61 -19.72 5.75 22.98
N ILE A 62 -20.23 4.77 22.22
CA ILE A 62 -21.45 4.03 22.55
C ILE A 62 -21.21 3.10 23.76
N GLY A 63 -20.09 2.37 23.79
CA GLY A 63 -19.75 1.44 24.87
C GLY A 63 -19.55 2.14 26.22
N LEU A 64 -19.02 3.36 26.22
CA LEU A 64 -18.86 4.18 27.43
C LEU A 64 -20.19 4.73 27.97
N ALA A 65 -21.25 4.77 27.16
CA ALA A 65 -22.54 5.32 27.56
C ALA A 65 -23.41 4.32 28.37
N ASP A 66 -23.13 3.01 28.28
CA ASP A 66 -23.92 1.96 28.95
C ASP A 66 -23.04 0.76 29.37
N LEU A 67 -22.56 0.82 30.61
CA LEU A 67 -21.51 -0.06 31.17
C LEU A 67 -22.08 -1.25 31.97
N THR A 68 -22.96 -2.05 31.37
CA THR A 68 -23.32 -3.35 31.97
C THR A 68 -22.24 -4.41 31.68
N PRO A 69 -21.99 -5.38 32.59
CA PRO A 69 -20.99 -6.43 32.38
C PRO A 69 -21.14 -7.18 31.04
N GLU A 70 -22.37 -7.54 30.66
CA GLU A 70 -22.64 -8.26 29.41
C GLU A 70 -22.42 -7.40 28.17
N ARG A 71 -22.63 -6.08 28.27
CA ARG A 71 -22.35 -5.13 27.18
C ARG A 71 -20.86 -4.89 27.03
N ILE A 72 -20.12 -4.85 28.14
CA ILE A 72 -18.67 -4.67 28.14
C ILE A 72 -17.97 -5.79 27.36
N ASP A 73 -18.34 -7.05 27.59
CA ASP A 73 -17.69 -8.17 26.90
C ASP A 73 -18.01 -8.21 25.40
N ARG A 74 -19.26 -7.92 25.02
CA ARG A 74 -19.64 -7.77 23.60
C ARG A 74 -18.87 -6.62 22.94
N PHE A 75 -18.81 -5.48 23.61
CA PHE A 75 -18.10 -4.29 23.14
C PHE A 75 -16.60 -4.55 22.96
N ARG A 76 -15.96 -5.26 23.90
CA ARG A 76 -14.55 -5.69 23.78
C ARG A 76 -14.34 -6.56 22.54
N ALA A 77 -15.24 -7.52 22.30
CA ALA A 77 -15.16 -8.39 21.13
C ALA A 77 -15.29 -7.62 19.81
N GLU A 78 -16.25 -6.69 19.71
CA GLU A 78 -16.44 -5.83 18.53
C GLU A 78 -15.23 -4.94 18.26
N LEU A 79 -14.65 -4.33 19.30
CA LEU A 79 -13.43 -3.53 19.15
C LEU A 79 -12.23 -4.36 18.72
N LEU A 80 -12.08 -5.56 19.27
CA LEU A 80 -10.96 -6.44 18.91
C LEU A 80 -11.07 -6.87 17.45
N GLU A 81 -12.27 -7.16 16.95
CA GLU A 81 -12.48 -7.51 15.54
C GLU A 81 -12.25 -6.31 14.61
N ALA A 82 -12.72 -5.12 15.01
CA ALA A 82 -12.42 -3.90 14.28
C ALA A 82 -10.90 -3.62 14.22
N ASN A 83 -10.16 -3.95 15.29
CA ASN A 83 -8.71 -3.80 15.34
C ASN A 83 -8.01 -4.78 14.38
N ARG A 84 -8.37 -6.07 14.42
CA ARG A 84 -7.86 -7.10 13.47
C ARG A 84 -8.15 -6.76 12.02
N ARG A 85 -9.28 -6.11 11.73
CA ARG A 85 -9.57 -5.63 10.37
C ARG A 85 -8.62 -4.51 9.95
N THR A 86 -8.32 -3.57 10.86
CA THR A 86 -7.35 -2.50 10.61
C THR A 86 -5.94 -3.06 10.42
N GLU A 87 -5.52 -4.03 11.22
CA GLU A 87 -4.23 -4.73 11.05
C GLU A 87 -4.10 -5.34 9.66
N ARG A 88 -5.10 -6.14 9.23
CA ARG A 88 -5.14 -6.72 7.87
C ARG A 88 -5.09 -5.66 6.77
N LEU A 89 -5.72 -4.51 6.99
CA LEU A 89 -5.71 -3.40 6.04
C LEU A 89 -4.31 -2.77 5.95
N ILE A 90 -3.64 -2.58 7.08
CA ILE A 90 -2.25 -2.10 7.12
C ILE A 90 -1.33 -3.08 6.40
N ASP A 91 -1.44 -4.38 6.65
CA ASP A 91 -0.65 -5.41 5.98
C ASP A 91 -0.85 -5.38 4.46
N GLY A 92 -2.11 -5.28 4.01
CA GLY A 92 -2.44 -5.15 2.58
C GLY A 92 -1.86 -3.87 1.95
N LEU A 93 -1.89 -2.76 2.66
CA LEU A 93 -1.29 -1.50 2.21
C LEU A 93 0.24 -1.59 2.13
N LEU A 94 0.90 -2.29 3.06
CA LEU A 94 2.35 -2.51 2.99
C LEU A 94 2.75 -3.37 1.78
N VAL A 95 1.97 -4.40 1.45
CA VAL A 95 2.18 -5.21 0.23
C VAL A 95 2.02 -4.36 -1.04
N LEU A 96 1.00 -3.49 -1.08
CA LEU A 96 0.77 -2.59 -2.20
C LEU A 96 1.91 -1.57 -2.36
N ALA A 97 2.39 -0.97 -1.26
CA ALA A 97 3.52 -0.04 -1.27
C ALA A 97 4.79 -0.67 -1.86
N HIS A 98 5.03 -1.94 -1.52
CA HIS A 98 6.18 -2.70 -2.03
C HIS A 98 6.03 -3.02 -3.52
N SER A 99 4.79 -3.28 -3.98
CA SER A 99 4.51 -3.60 -5.38
C SER A 99 4.59 -2.38 -6.32
N GLU A 100 4.28 -1.17 -5.84
CA GLU A 100 4.36 0.05 -6.66
C GLU A 100 5.81 0.45 -7.03
N HIS A 101 6.82 -0.04 -6.32
CA HIS A 101 8.23 0.18 -6.67
C HIS A 101 8.66 -0.63 -7.92
N GLY A 102 7.83 -1.57 -8.39
CA GLY A 102 8.17 -2.50 -9.46
C GLY A 102 9.07 -3.63 -8.97
N LEU A 103 9.30 -4.63 -9.83
CA LEU A 103 10.29 -5.68 -9.56
C LEU A 103 11.67 -5.13 -9.89
N ASP A 104 12.57 -5.08 -8.90
CA ASP A 104 13.96 -4.67 -9.11
C ASP A 104 14.68 -5.64 -10.07
N GLU A 105 14.30 -6.93 -10.05
CA GLU A 105 14.87 -7.99 -10.87
C GLU A 105 13.81 -9.05 -11.19
N VAL A 106 13.82 -9.58 -12.42
CA VAL A 106 12.90 -10.64 -12.85
C VAL A 106 13.71 -11.86 -13.23
N GLU A 107 13.57 -12.94 -12.47
CA GLU A 107 14.24 -14.21 -12.72
C GLU A 107 13.25 -15.38 -12.88
N PRO A 108 13.60 -16.44 -13.64
CA PRO A 108 12.78 -17.64 -13.72
C PRO A 108 12.70 -18.36 -12.36
N VAL A 109 11.50 -18.43 -11.80
CA VAL A 109 11.24 -19.14 -10.54
C VAL A 109 10.59 -20.50 -10.75
N ARG A 110 10.88 -21.44 -9.84
CA ARG A 110 10.21 -22.75 -9.78
C ARG A 110 8.81 -22.59 -9.19
N PHE A 111 7.81 -22.48 -10.06
CA PHE A 111 6.40 -22.29 -9.67
C PHE A 111 5.93 -23.33 -8.64
N ASP A 112 6.32 -24.59 -8.80
CA ASP A 112 6.02 -25.68 -7.87
C ASP A 112 6.53 -25.42 -6.45
N ARG A 113 7.72 -24.80 -6.31
CA ARG A 113 8.28 -24.45 -5.00
C ARG A 113 7.56 -23.27 -4.36
N VAL A 114 7.30 -22.22 -5.13
CA VAL A 114 6.58 -21.03 -4.64
C VAL A 114 5.19 -21.43 -4.14
N VAL A 115 4.47 -22.26 -4.91
CA VAL A 115 3.15 -22.76 -4.49
C VAL A 115 3.25 -23.63 -3.23
N ALA A 116 4.21 -24.55 -3.17
CA ALA A 116 4.38 -25.43 -2.01
C ALA A 116 4.70 -24.64 -0.73
N GLU A 117 5.54 -23.60 -0.83
CA GLU A 117 5.89 -22.72 0.27
C GLU A 117 4.68 -21.93 0.80
N ILE A 118 3.92 -21.31 -0.10
CA ILE A 118 2.69 -20.58 0.27
C ILE A 118 1.69 -21.52 0.93
N VAL A 119 1.45 -22.70 0.35
CA VAL A 119 0.49 -23.68 0.89
C VAL A 119 0.93 -24.21 2.25
N ALA A 120 2.23 -24.40 2.49
CA ALA A 120 2.74 -24.81 3.79
C ALA A 120 2.57 -23.74 4.88
N GLY A 121 2.57 -22.45 4.50
CA GLY A 121 2.32 -21.32 5.41
C GLY A 121 0.85 -21.15 5.82
N PHE A 122 -0.10 -21.65 5.02
CA PHE A 122 -1.50 -21.73 5.42
C PHE A 122 -1.70 -22.97 6.31
N VAL A 123 -1.56 -22.80 7.63
CA VAL A 123 -2.04 -23.80 8.59
C VAL A 123 -3.54 -23.96 8.36
N ILE A 124 -3.94 -25.09 7.78
CA ILE A 124 -5.33 -25.53 7.76
C ILE A 124 -5.72 -25.70 9.22
N VAL A 125 -6.40 -24.71 9.80
CA VAL A 125 -7.17 -24.89 11.02
C VAL A 125 -8.26 -25.89 10.64
N THR A 126 -7.95 -27.17 10.81
CA THR A 126 -8.90 -28.25 10.65
C THR A 126 -9.85 -28.12 11.83
N VAL A 127 -11.10 -27.80 11.53
CA VAL A 127 -12.24 -27.81 12.48
C VAL A 127 -12.39 -29.20 13.08
#